data_AF-A0A2D1QYZ3-F1
#
_entry.id   AF-A0A2D1QYZ3-F1
#
_cell.length_a   1.000
_cell.length_b   1.000
_cell.length_c   1.000
_cell.angle_alpha   90.00
_cell.angle_beta   90.00
_cell.angle_gamma   90.00
#
_symmetry.space_group_name_H-M   'P 1'
#
loop_
_entity.id
_entity.type
_entity.pdbx_description
1 polymer ?
#
loop_
_entity_poly.entity_id
_entity_poly.type
_entity_poly.pdbx_seq_one_letter_code
_entity_poly.pdbx_strand_id
1 'polypeptide(L)'
;MTGRHEEVIKISAEETLITLTADIVAAHVSNNSVGINDLPSLIANVHGALASLGEPAVAEEVKPEPAVSVRASIKPDYIVCLEDGKKLKMLKRHLMTHYQMTPADYRAKWGLPADYPMVAPNYAAQRKALAHKIGLGRKPRAEASAPAKPARTPRKTKVAEPA
;
A
#
# COMPACT_ATOMS: atom_id res chain seq x y z
N MET A 1 35.75 -64.18 6.73
CA MET A 1 35.86 -63.56 5.39
C MET A 1 34.55 -62.81 5.14
N THR A 2 34.25 -61.77 5.91
CA THR A 2 34.55 -60.35 5.60
C THR A 2 33.97 -59.90 4.24
N GLY A 3 32.65 -59.92 4.11
CA GLY A 3 31.93 -59.15 3.11
C GLY A 3 31.63 -57.76 3.65
N ARG A 4 32.65 -56.90 3.66
CA ARG A 4 32.49 -55.44 3.71
C ARG A 4 31.97 -55.01 2.32
N HIS A 5 31.27 -53.89 2.25
CA HIS A 5 30.87 -53.15 1.05
C HIS A 5 29.47 -53.43 0.50
N GLU A 6 28.45 -52.98 1.21
CA GLU A 6 27.35 -52.28 0.53
C GLU A 6 26.82 -51.17 1.44
N GLU A 7 27.70 -50.21 1.73
CA GLU A 7 27.29 -48.94 2.27
C GLU A 7 26.72 -48.14 1.10
N VAL A 8 25.42 -48.32 0.85
CA VAL A 8 24.66 -47.53 -0.10
C VAL A 8 24.77 -46.07 0.35
N ILE A 9 25.64 -45.33 -0.32
CA ILE A 9 25.82 -43.90 -0.14
C ILE A 9 24.44 -43.29 -0.38
N LYS A 10 23.82 -42.78 0.68
CA LYS A 10 22.72 -41.83 0.57
C LYS A 10 23.34 -40.54 0.03
N ILE A 11 23.56 -40.48 -1.28
CA ILE A 11 24.01 -39.27 -1.94
C ILE A 11 22.93 -38.24 -1.63
N SER A 12 23.32 -37.16 -0.96
CA SER A 12 22.37 -36.11 -0.65
C SER A 12 21.88 -35.48 -1.96
N ALA A 13 20.66 -34.93 -1.95
CA ALA A 13 20.14 -34.23 -3.14
C ALA A 13 21.09 -33.11 -3.60
N GLU A 14 21.78 -32.47 -2.65
CA GLU A 14 22.81 -31.47 -2.93
C GLU A 14 24.04 -32.07 -3.62
N GLU A 15 24.60 -33.17 -3.09
CA GLU A 15 25.76 -33.84 -3.71
C GLU A 15 25.43 -34.33 -5.13
N THR A 16 24.21 -34.83 -5.35
CA THR A 16 23.74 -35.23 -6.68
C THR A 16 23.66 -34.04 -7.64
N LEU A 17 23.23 -32.88 -7.15
CA LEU A 17 23.09 -31.67 -7.97
C LEU A 17 24.46 -31.09 -8.34
N ILE A 18 25.41 -31.13 -7.40
CA ILE A 18 26.80 -30.73 -7.64
C ILE A 18 27.46 -31.64 -8.70
N THR A 19 27.31 -32.96 -8.58
CA THR A 19 27.90 -33.90 -9.55
C THR A 19 27.30 -33.71 -10.95
N LEU A 20 25.97 -33.62 -11.06
CA LEU A 20 25.30 -33.37 -12.35
C LEU A 20 25.72 -32.03 -12.98
N THR A 21 25.84 -30.98 -12.17
CA THR A 21 26.33 -29.66 -12.63
C THR A 21 27.75 -29.78 -13.17
N ALA A 22 28.64 -30.43 -12.42
CA ALA A 22 30.03 -30.60 -12.80
C ALA A 22 30.18 -31.39 -14.11
N ASP A 23 29.42 -32.48 -14.27
CA ASP A 23 29.44 -33.31 -15.48
C ASP A 23 28.97 -32.52 -16.72
N ILE A 24 27.89 -31.73 -16.58
CA ILE A 24 27.36 -30.90 -17.68
C ILE A 24 28.36 -29.81 -18.07
N VAL A 25 28.92 -29.09 -17.09
CA VAL A 25 29.88 -28.01 -17.37
C VAL A 25 31.17 -28.58 -17.97
N ALA A 26 31.68 -29.72 -17.48
CA ALA A 26 32.85 -30.38 -18.04
C ALA A 26 32.62 -30.82 -19.49
N ALA A 27 31.46 -31.40 -19.79
CA ALA A 27 31.09 -31.77 -21.16
C ALA A 27 30.91 -30.54 -22.07
N HIS A 28 30.41 -29.43 -21.54
CA HIS A 28 30.26 -28.21 -22.32
C HIS A 28 31.61 -27.58 -22.66
N VAL A 29 32.50 -27.46 -21.68
CA VAL A 29 33.83 -26.83 -21.88
C VAL A 29 34.81 -27.74 -22.63
N SER A 30 34.62 -29.07 -22.60
CA SER A 30 35.43 -29.97 -23.44
C SER A 30 35.15 -29.81 -24.94
N ASN A 31 33.94 -29.37 -25.28
CA ASN A 31 33.48 -29.26 -26.67
C ASN A 31 33.29 -27.81 -27.14
N ASN A 32 33.44 -26.81 -26.25
CA ASN A 32 33.24 -25.39 -26.53
C ASN A 32 34.31 -24.54 -25.84
N SER A 33 34.72 -23.44 -26.48
CA SER A 33 35.63 -22.47 -25.87
C SER A 33 34.85 -21.46 -25.02
N VAL A 34 35.11 -21.44 -23.71
CA VAL A 34 34.49 -20.52 -22.75
C VAL A 34 35.59 -19.66 -22.11
N GLY A 35 35.37 -18.35 -22.01
CA GLY A 35 36.30 -17.45 -21.33
C GLY A 35 36.41 -17.78 -19.84
N ILE A 36 37.61 -17.62 -19.26
CA ILE A 36 37.85 -17.86 -17.82
C ILE A 36 36.90 -17.00 -16.95
N ASN A 37 36.58 -15.79 -17.41
CA ASN A 37 35.67 -14.88 -16.71
C ASN A 37 34.20 -15.30 -16.78
N ASP A 38 33.82 -16.10 -17.79
CA ASP A 38 32.44 -16.55 -18.02
C ASP A 38 32.15 -17.88 -17.31
N LEU A 39 33.20 -18.61 -16.93
CA LEU A 39 33.11 -19.92 -16.28
C LEU A 39 32.30 -19.89 -14.96
N PRO A 40 32.50 -18.92 -14.04
CA PRO A 40 31.70 -18.84 -12.82
C PRO A 40 30.20 -18.63 -13.11
N SER A 41 29.89 -17.78 -14.08
CA SER A 41 28.51 -17.51 -14.49
C SER A 41 27.85 -18.74 -15.11
N LEU A 42 28.58 -19.49 -15.93
CA LEU A 42 28.08 -20.73 -16.51
C LEU A 42 27.74 -21.77 -15.44
N ILE A 43 28.63 -21.98 -14.46
CA ILE A 43 28.41 -22.91 -13.35
C ILE A 43 27.18 -22.51 -12.55
N ALA A 44 27.05 -21.23 -12.20
CA ALA A 44 25.91 -20.72 -11.44
C ALA A 44 24.58 -20.91 -12.21
N ASN A 45 24.58 -20.66 -13.51
CA ASN A 45 23.39 -20.80 -14.36
C ASN A 45 22.94 -22.27 -14.48
N VAL A 46 23.87 -23.20 -14.71
CA VAL A 46 23.55 -24.63 -14.82
C VAL A 46 23.06 -25.17 -13.48
N HIS A 47 23.77 -24.87 -12.39
CA HIS A 47 23.37 -25.27 -11.04
C HIS A 47 21.99 -24.71 -10.67
N GLY A 48 21.76 -23.41 -10.92
CA GLY A 48 20.48 -22.75 -10.66
C GLY A 48 19.35 -23.35 -11.50
N ALA A 49 19.58 -23.64 -12.78
CA ALA A 49 18.61 -24.29 -13.64
C ALA A 49 18.23 -25.67 -13.08
N LEU A 50 19.21 -26.51 -12.71
CA LEU A 50 18.95 -27.82 -12.11
C LEU A 50 18.22 -27.73 -10.76
N ALA A 51 18.61 -26.79 -9.89
CA ALA A 51 17.96 -26.58 -8.60
C ALA A 51 16.51 -26.12 -8.74
N SER A 52 16.22 -25.32 -9.77
CA SER A 52 14.85 -24.87 -10.06
C SER A 52 13.94 -25.98 -10.63
N LEU A 53 14.52 -27.07 -11.17
CA LEU A 53 13.76 -28.21 -11.69
C LEU A 53 13.23 -29.06 -10.53
N GLY A 54 12.09 -28.65 -9.97
CA GLY A 54 11.44 -29.36 -8.86
C GLY A 54 10.79 -28.42 -7.86
N GLU A 55 11.23 -27.16 -7.83
CA GLU A 55 10.47 -26.11 -7.15
C GLU A 55 9.34 -25.64 -8.10
N PRO A 56 8.08 -25.60 -7.64
CA PRO A 56 7.07 -24.88 -8.40
C PRO A 56 7.57 -23.45 -8.53
N ALA A 57 7.75 -23.00 -9.78
CA ALA A 57 8.13 -21.62 -10.07
C ALA A 57 7.29 -20.72 -9.16
N VAL A 58 7.96 -20.00 -8.25
CA VAL A 58 7.31 -18.99 -7.43
C VAL A 58 6.71 -18.04 -8.44
N ALA A 59 5.40 -18.19 -8.66
CA ALA A 59 4.66 -17.34 -9.56
C ALA A 59 4.96 -15.93 -9.06
N GLU A 60 5.66 -15.15 -9.87
CA GLU A 60 5.79 -13.72 -9.64
C GLU A 60 4.39 -13.25 -9.30
N GLU A 61 4.19 -12.71 -8.10
CA GLU A 61 2.92 -12.13 -7.72
C GLU A 61 2.64 -11.04 -8.75
N VAL A 62 1.84 -11.39 -9.76
CA VAL A 62 1.38 -10.48 -10.79
C VAL A 62 0.57 -9.45 -10.02
N LYS A 63 1.22 -8.32 -9.73
CA LYS A 63 0.56 -7.18 -9.10
C LYS A 63 -0.69 -6.94 -9.93
N PRO A 64 -1.88 -7.01 -9.33
CA PRO A 64 -3.12 -6.91 -10.10
C PRO A 64 -3.07 -5.60 -10.87
N GLU A 65 -3.13 -5.70 -12.20
CA GLU A 65 -3.17 -4.50 -13.03
C GLU A 65 -4.45 -3.73 -12.68
N PRO A 66 -4.34 -2.44 -12.34
CA PRO A 66 -5.51 -1.68 -11.95
C PRO A 66 -6.49 -1.62 -13.10
N ALA A 67 -7.77 -1.91 -12.83
CA ALA A 67 -8.83 -1.95 -13.86
C ALA A 67 -8.90 -0.65 -14.72
N VAL A 68 -8.44 0.46 -14.15
CA VAL A 68 -8.20 1.74 -14.84
C VAL A 68 -7.02 2.45 -14.20
N SER A 69 -6.34 3.34 -14.93
CA SER A 69 -5.31 4.19 -14.32
C SER A 69 -5.89 5.08 -13.21
N VAL A 70 -5.09 5.37 -12.17
CA VAL A 70 -5.49 6.20 -11.01
C VAL A 70 -6.01 7.59 -11.41
N ARG A 71 -5.54 8.14 -12.53
CA ARG A 71 -6.06 9.43 -13.06
C ARG A 71 -7.43 9.28 -13.71
N ALA A 72 -7.71 8.13 -14.35
CA ALA A 72 -8.97 7.85 -15.02
C ALA A 72 -10.08 7.36 -14.06
N SER A 73 -9.72 6.98 -12.84
CA SER A 73 -10.68 6.51 -11.84
C SER A 73 -11.56 7.63 -11.29
N ILE A 74 -11.08 8.87 -11.24
CA ILE A 74 -11.83 10.01 -10.71
C ILE A 74 -12.51 10.76 -11.86
N LYS A 75 -13.85 10.74 -11.87
CA LYS A 75 -14.65 11.58 -12.77
C LYS A 75 -15.63 12.45 -11.97
N PRO A 76 -16.11 13.57 -12.54
CA PRO A 76 -16.95 14.52 -11.79
C PRO A 76 -18.20 13.86 -11.18
N ASP A 77 -18.88 12.99 -11.93
CA ASP A 77 -20.15 12.37 -11.53
C ASP A 77 -20.02 10.97 -10.92
N TYR A 78 -18.89 10.29 -11.13
CA TYR A 78 -18.65 8.93 -10.64
C TYR A 78 -17.16 8.67 -10.41
N ILE A 79 -16.89 7.74 -9.51
CA ILE A 79 -15.57 7.18 -9.25
C ILE A 79 -15.55 5.71 -9.68
N VAL A 80 -14.46 5.28 -10.31
CA VAL A 80 -14.26 3.90 -10.75
C VAL A 80 -13.44 3.16 -9.70
N CYS A 81 -13.90 1.98 -9.30
CA CYS A 81 -13.15 1.11 -8.41
C CYS A 81 -12.01 0.41 -9.19
N LEU A 82 -10.80 0.46 -8.64
CA LEU A 82 -9.60 -0.17 -9.23
C LEU A 82 -9.60 -1.70 -9.14
N GLU A 83 -10.45 -2.29 -8.29
CA GLU A 83 -10.55 -3.76 -8.12
C GLU A 83 -11.45 -4.42 -9.16
N ASP A 84 -12.57 -3.78 -9.51
CA ASP A 84 -13.60 -4.37 -10.40
C ASP A 84 -14.03 -3.48 -11.57
N GLY A 85 -13.45 -2.28 -11.69
CA GLY A 85 -13.76 -1.36 -12.80
C GLY A 85 -15.17 -0.75 -12.75
N LYS A 86 -15.94 -0.94 -11.67
CA LYS A 86 -17.33 -0.45 -11.60
C LYS A 86 -17.39 1.05 -11.35
N LYS A 87 -18.31 1.71 -12.06
CA LYS A 87 -18.63 3.13 -11.90
C LYS A 87 -19.60 3.32 -10.74
N LEU A 88 -19.17 4.06 -9.72
CA LEU A 88 -19.90 4.21 -8.46
C LEU A 88 -19.94 5.68 -8.07
N LYS A 89 -21.01 6.11 -7.39
CA LYS A 89 -21.03 7.46 -6.77
C LYS A 89 -20.30 7.48 -5.42
N MET A 90 -20.28 6.35 -4.72
CA MET A 90 -19.69 6.20 -3.38
C MET A 90 -18.84 4.92 -3.32
N LEU A 91 -17.52 5.06 -3.40
CA LEU A 91 -16.58 3.95 -3.34
C LEU A 91 -16.52 3.35 -1.93
N LYS A 92 -16.58 4.18 -0.88
CA LYS A 92 -16.52 3.71 0.52
C LYS A 92 -17.50 2.58 0.84
N ARG A 93 -18.76 2.69 0.37
CA ARG A 93 -19.78 1.66 0.60
C ARG A 93 -19.43 0.36 -0.14
N HIS A 94 -18.98 0.48 -1.39
CA HIS A 94 -18.60 -0.66 -2.21
C HIS A 94 -17.44 -1.46 -1.59
N LEU A 95 -16.41 -0.75 -1.12
CA LEU A 95 -15.25 -1.36 -0.45
C LEU A 95 -15.67 -2.16 0.79
N MET A 96 -16.56 -1.60 1.62
CA MET A 96 -17.03 -2.28 2.83
C MET A 96 -17.91 -3.50 2.52
N THR A 97 -18.82 -3.40 1.56
CA THR A 97 -19.79 -4.47 1.28
C THR A 97 -19.19 -5.62 0.48
N HIS A 98 -18.35 -5.34 -0.52
CA HIS A 98 -17.81 -6.37 -1.42
C HIS A 98 -16.44 -6.88 -1.00
N TYR A 99 -15.62 -6.03 -0.36
CA TYR A 99 -14.23 -6.36 -0.06
C TYR A 99 -13.91 -6.30 1.44
N GLN A 100 -14.90 -5.97 2.29
CA GLN A 100 -14.75 -5.75 3.74
C GLN A 100 -13.53 -4.88 4.10
N MET A 101 -13.17 -3.96 3.20
CA MET A 101 -11.92 -3.20 3.26
C MET A 101 -12.20 -1.75 3.64
N THR A 102 -11.34 -1.18 4.48
CA THR A 102 -11.46 0.24 4.82
C THR A 102 -10.92 1.13 3.71
N PRO A 103 -11.33 2.40 3.64
CA PRO A 103 -10.72 3.34 2.69
C PRO A 103 -9.22 3.56 2.90
N ALA A 104 -8.67 3.28 4.09
CA ALA A 104 -7.24 3.40 4.34
C ALA A 104 -6.47 2.23 3.71
N ASP A 105 -6.94 1.01 3.97
CA ASP A 105 -6.37 -0.22 3.40
C ASP A 105 -6.41 -0.18 1.87
N TYR A 106 -7.50 0.32 1.30
CA TYR A 106 -7.63 0.49 -0.15
C TYR A 106 -6.59 1.45 -0.73
N ARG A 107 -6.28 2.55 -0.03
CA ARG A 107 -5.23 3.48 -0.47
C ARG A 107 -3.85 2.85 -0.34
N ALA A 108 -3.59 2.12 0.74
CA ALA A 108 -2.32 1.43 0.94
C ALA A 108 -2.10 0.36 -0.14
N LYS A 109 -3.13 -0.45 -0.44
CA LYS A 109 -3.08 -1.51 -1.46
C LYS A 109 -2.73 -0.97 -2.85
N TRP A 110 -3.28 0.18 -3.23
CA TRP A 110 -3.10 0.78 -4.55
C TRP A 110 -2.09 1.94 -4.59
N GLY A 111 -1.36 2.21 -3.50
CA GLY A 111 -0.41 3.32 -3.43
C GLY A 111 -1.03 4.71 -3.69
N LEU A 112 -2.28 4.91 -3.29
CA LEU A 112 -3.03 6.13 -3.58
C LEU A 112 -2.65 7.27 -2.61
N PRO A 113 -2.66 8.54 -3.07
CA PRO A 113 -2.48 9.70 -2.20
C PRO A 113 -3.54 9.78 -1.09
N ALA A 114 -3.18 10.41 0.03
CA ALA A 114 -4.12 10.64 1.14
C ALA A 114 -5.37 11.44 0.70
N ASP A 115 -5.18 12.41 -0.20
CA ASP A 115 -6.24 13.26 -0.76
C ASP A 115 -7.14 12.56 -1.79
N TYR A 116 -6.94 11.26 -2.05
CA TYR A 116 -7.75 10.53 -3.01
C TYR A 116 -9.24 10.50 -2.56
N PRO A 117 -10.18 10.99 -3.40
CA PRO A 117 -11.59 11.06 -3.06
C PRO A 117 -12.20 9.66 -3.04
N MET A 118 -13.04 9.36 -2.04
CA MET A 118 -13.75 8.07 -1.93
C MET A 118 -15.20 8.13 -2.42
N VAL A 119 -15.58 9.28 -2.97
CA VAL A 119 -16.92 9.64 -3.40
C VAL A 119 -16.77 10.56 -4.60
N ALA A 120 -17.71 10.52 -5.54
CA ALA A 120 -17.69 11.41 -6.69
C ALA A 120 -17.62 12.90 -6.26
N PRO A 121 -16.72 13.71 -6.84
CA PRO A 121 -16.55 15.12 -6.47
C PRO A 121 -17.84 15.95 -6.54
N ASN A 122 -18.66 15.79 -7.58
CA ASN A 122 -19.94 16.52 -7.70
C ASN A 122 -20.93 16.12 -6.60
N TYR A 123 -20.97 14.84 -6.24
CA TYR A 123 -21.83 14.36 -5.16
C TYR A 123 -21.37 14.93 -3.80
N ALA A 124 -20.06 14.98 -3.56
CA ALA A 124 -19.51 15.61 -2.37
C ALA A 124 -19.81 17.12 -2.32
N ALA A 125 -19.70 17.82 -3.45
CA ALA A 125 -20.02 19.25 -3.57
C ALA A 125 -21.51 19.53 -3.30
N GLN A 126 -22.42 18.75 -3.88
CA GLN A 126 -23.86 18.88 -3.64
C GLN A 126 -24.23 18.65 -2.17
N ARG A 127 -23.67 17.63 -1.55
CA ARG A 127 -23.88 17.34 -0.12
C ARG A 127 -23.34 18.45 0.78
N LYS A 128 -22.16 19.01 0.45
CA LYS A 128 -21.58 20.15 1.17
C LYS A 128 -22.47 21.39 1.05
N ALA A 129 -22.93 21.72 -0.16
CA ALA A 129 -23.84 22.85 -0.38
C ALA A 129 -25.16 22.71 0.39
N LEU A 130 -25.73 21.50 0.42
CA LEU A 130 -26.93 21.19 1.20
C LEU A 130 -26.67 21.35 2.70
N ALA A 131 -25.55 20.84 3.23
CA ALA A 131 -25.21 20.99 4.65
C ALA A 131 -25.11 22.47 5.07
N HIS A 132 -24.49 23.31 4.23
CA HIS A 132 -24.44 24.75 4.46
C HIS A 132 -25.83 25.41 4.44
N LYS A 133 -26.72 24.99 3.53
CA LYS A 133 -28.10 25.49 3.46
C LYS A 133 -28.93 25.11 4.70
N ILE A 134 -28.74 23.89 5.23
CA ILE A 134 -29.44 23.39 6.43
C ILE A 134 -28.80 23.92 7.73
N GLY A 135 -27.68 24.63 7.66
CA GLY A 135 -27.06 25.27 8.82
C GLY A 135 -26.16 24.35 9.66
N LEU A 136 -25.87 23.12 9.19
CA LEU A 136 -24.86 22.26 9.82
C LEU A 136 -23.47 22.84 9.51
N GLY A 137 -22.82 23.41 10.53
CA GLY A 137 -21.47 23.97 10.43
C GLY A 137 -21.36 25.47 10.73
N ARG A 138 -22.45 26.14 11.13
CA ARG A 138 -22.33 27.46 11.77
C ARG A 138 -21.77 27.26 13.18
N LYS A 139 -20.57 27.77 13.43
CA LYS A 139 -20.05 27.97 14.80
C LYS A 139 -21.13 28.74 15.57
N PRO A 140 -21.60 28.28 16.75
CA PRO A 140 -22.54 29.07 17.53
C PRO A 140 -21.93 30.45 17.69
N ARG A 141 -22.65 31.47 17.20
CA ARG A 141 -22.33 32.86 17.47
C ARG A 141 -22.17 32.91 18.99
N ALA A 142 -20.98 33.25 19.48
CA ALA A 142 -20.84 33.69 20.86
C ALA A 142 -21.79 34.88 21.00
N GLU A 143 -22.97 34.62 21.55
CA GLU A 143 -23.94 35.66 21.85
C GLU A 143 -23.28 36.60 22.84
N ALA A 144 -23.28 37.87 22.43
CA ALA A 144 -23.26 39.06 23.25
C ALA A 144 -22.32 39.03 24.47
N SER A 145 -21.23 39.80 24.35
CA SER A 145 -20.77 40.60 25.49
C SER A 145 -21.98 41.26 26.14
N ALA A 146 -22.42 40.73 27.28
CA ALA A 146 -23.36 41.43 28.15
C ALA A 146 -22.77 42.82 28.44
N PRO A 147 -23.57 43.90 28.39
CA PRO A 147 -23.06 45.23 28.69
C PRO A 147 -22.57 45.24 30.14
N ALA A 148 -21.30 45.61 30.33
CA ALA A 148 -20.71 45.79 31.64
C ALA A 148 -21.57 46.78 32.45
N LYS A 149 -22.02 46.35 33.63
CA LYS A 149 -22.69 47.20 34.61
C LYS A 149 -21.79 48.42 34.93
N PRO A 150 -22.32 49.65 35.03
CA PRO A 150 -21.48 50.80 35.30
C PRO A 150 -20.86 50.70 36.70
N ALA A 151 -19.54 50.83 36.76
CA ALA A 151 -18.76 50.84 37.98
C ALA A 151 -19.14 52.06 38.84
N ARG A 152 -19.43 51.82 40.12
CA ARG A 152 -19.55 52.86 41.15
C ARG A 152 -18.23 53.63 41.24
N THR A 153 -18.28 54.94 41.07
CA THR A 153 -17.17 55.87 41.35
C THR A 153 -16.75 55.83 42.82
N PRO A 154 -15.45 55.87 43.14
CA PRO A 154 -14.98 55.98 44.52
C PRO A 154 -15.16 57.43 45.00
N ARG A 155 -15.93 57.63 46.07
CA ARG A 155 -16.05 58.92 46.75
C ARG A 155 -14.74 59.18 47.51
N LYS A 156 -13.90 60.07 46.98
CA LYS A 156 -12.73 60.62 47.68
C LYS A 156 -13.18 61.32 48.96
N THR A 157 -12.59 60.92 50.08
CA THR A 157 -12.49 61.71 51.30
C THR A 157 -11.61 62.93 51.02
N LYS A 158 -12.10 64.13 51.34
CA LYS A 158 -11.25 65.28 51.65
C LYS A 158 -11.85 66.05 52.81
N VAL A 159 -10.95 66.38 53.73
CA VAL A 159 -11.08 66.92 55.08
C VAL A 159 -11.27 68.44 55.03
N ALA A 160 -11.96 68.96 56.06
CA ALA A 160 -11.90 70.31 56.67
C ALA A 160 -12.45 71.52 55.90
N GLU A 161 -13.33 72.25 56.60
CA GLU A 161 -13.49 73.70 56.47
C GLU A 161 -13.65 74.33 57.88
N PRO A 162 -13.04 75.49 58.18
CA PRO A 162 -13.05 76.14 59.49
C PRO A 162 -14.05 77.32 59.57
N ALA A 163 -14.64 77.53 60.74
CA ALA A 163 -15.00 78.84 61.33
C ALA A 163 -15.41 78.63 62.79
#